data_AF-A0A081ID85-F1
#
_entry.id   AF-A0A081ID85-F1
#
_cell.length_a   1.000
_cell.length_b   1.000
_cell.length_c   1.000
_cell.angle_alpha   90.00
_cell.angle_beta   90.00
_cell.angle_gamma   90.00
#
_symmetry.space_group_name_H-M   'P 1'
#
loop_
_entity.id
_entity.type
_entity.pdbx_description
1 polymer ?
#
loop_
_entity_poly.entity_id
_entity_poly.type
_entity_poly.pdbx_seq_one_letter_code
_entity_poly.pdbx_strand_id
1 'polypeptide(L)'
;MAKSNYSIKDVYNEIFKINNYFYKGEKGQLILDEQHGSIHKYCNDGNTTGNGKCDNDYLKMASSGVIHLLTNLKKYGLENDKLAEYAILWLSYKLNENQKYINTKLNDFYNSYIDTNEFYNNNIKDNDLTYKKIIDNNRDLMDIKEISKFNDPFGILLTLYYVINQKYWKCTTYSDYPQKFVNQFNVLNNDPKNIEKSSYNKLLSRLSDDYKNLKKIYHDKVKSCDFPDLPPLSPQKSSVEKSVDSPGKGVEQTLGESPEGTSSSSSILNTVIPGLSAFFAIPVFLGVAYKVNNKELKTIILYKTSNPNIKDLYKEIFTIDNYFGEDNTGQLKVNTQHTSIDKYCHSWRNSGKGNCDCYFQLASCGFIYLLENLKKYGLDDDKLAEYAILWLSYKLNTAPDGCGMNLVNFYTEYIEKNNYYNEKIKDNGSTTYKGIIDKKKDLMNMNNNEISKFNDMFYTLFFSYFVIDYNNFECASYLKFANQFVKYFQELNNDSNNIKDSLFNQILSTLSNDYNNLKNIYENKSCEISPIPKLNPKSPVENSGQ
;
A
#
# COMPACT_ATOMS: atom_id res chain seq x y z
N MET A 1 11.16 4.96 35.76
CA MET A 1 10.72 5.39 34.40
C MET A 1 9.84 4.28 33.83
N ALA A 2 8.57 4.57 33.55
CA ALA A 2 7.67 3.60 32.94
C ALA A 2 8.22 3.22 31.55
N LYS A 3 8.49 1.93 31.32
CA LYS A 3 8.75 1.42 29.97
C LYS A 3 7.49 1.68 29.16
N SER A 4 7.58 2.57 28.18
CA SER A 4 6.47 2.83 27.28
C SER A 4 6.23 1.58 26.41
N ASN A 5 4.98 1.15 26.34
CA ASN A 5 4.56 -0.11 25.72
C ASN A 5 4.28 0.08 24.22
N TYR A 6 5.27 0.58 23.48
CA TYR A 6 5.11 0.82 22.04
C TYR A 6 5.41 -0.43 21.22
N SER A 7 4.65 -0.59 20.14
CA SER A 7 4.78 -1.74 19.26
C SER A 7 5.73 -1.44 18.09
N ILE A 8 6.37 -2.46 17.53
CA ILE A 8 7.18 -2.35 16.30
C ILE A 8 6.39 -1.72 15.13
N LYS A 9 5.07 -1.88 15.15
CA LYS A 9 4.13 -1.26 14.23
C LYS A 9 4.18 0.29 14.31
N ASP A 10 4.29 0.86 15.50
CA ASP A 10 4.37 2.32 15.68
C ASP A 10 5.69 2.88 15.11
N VAL A 11 6.78 2.12 15.27
CA VAL A 11 8.10 2.45 14.71
C VAL A 11 8.04 2.51 13.19
N TYR A 12 7.54 1.46 12.53
CA TYR A 12 7.41 1.43 11.07
C TYR A 12 6.43 2.48 10.53
N ASN A 13 5.39 2.84 11.27
CA ASN A 13 4.50 3.94 10.89
C ASN A 13 5.23 5.29 10.85
N GLU A 14 6.10 5.59 11.81
CA GLU A 14 6.87 6.84 11.76
C GLU A 14 7.90 6.84 10.63
N ILE A 15 8.57 5.71 10.39
CA ILE A 15 9.47 5.54 9.23
C ILE A 15 8.70 5.75 7.92
N PHE A 16 7.49 5.21 7.81
CA PHE A 16 6.64 5.36 6.63
C PHE A 16 6.20 6.82 6.43
N LYS A 17 5.76 7.50 7.49
CA LYS A 17 5.36 8.91 7.43
C LYS A 17 6.48 9.78 6.90
N ILE A 18 7.68 9.71 7.50
CA ILE A 18 8.80 10.54 7.07
C ILE A 18 9.23 10.24 5.63
N ASN A 19 9.08 8.99 5.17
CA ASN A 19 9.39 8.63 3.79
C ASN A 19 8.58 9.45 2.78
N ASN A 20 7.37 9.88 3.15
CA ASN A 20 6.47 10.66 2.30
C ASN A 20 6.61 12.18 2.50
N TYR A 21 7.46 12.66 3.42
CA TYR A 21 7.62 14.10 3.68
C TYR A 21 8.24 14.85 2.50
N PHE A 22 9.04 14.17 1.69
CA PHE A 22 9.60 14.71 0.46
C PHE A 22 9.80 13.62 -0.58
N TYR A 23 9.59 13.97 -1.84
CA TYR A 23 9.73 13.08 -2.98
C TYR A 23 10.04 13.87 -4.24
N LYS A 24 10.52 13.21 -5.29
CA LYS A 24 10.66 13.85 -6.60
C LYS A 24 9.32 13.82 -7.33
N GLY A 25 8.91 15.00 -7.82
CA GLY A 25 7.90 15.11 -8.85
C GLY A 25 8.44 14.70 -10.21
N GLU A 26 7.53 14.56 -11.17
CA GLU A 26 7.80 14.02 -12.51
C GLU A 26 8.80 14.85 -13.34
N LYS A 27 8.93 16.15 -13.07
CA LYS A 27 9.93 17.02 -13.72
C LYS A 27 11.27 16.99 -12.98
N GLY A 28 11.47 16.03 -12.08
CA GLY A 28 12.64 15.90 -11.22
C GLY A 28 12.71 16.94 -10.11
N GLN A 29 11.69 17.80 -9.97
CA GLN A 29 11.61 18.80 -8.91
C GLN A 29 11.35 18.14 -7.57
N LEU A 30 11.90 18.72 -6.51
CA LEU A 30 11.63 18.27 -5.16
C LEU A 30 10.27 18.79 -4.70
N ILE A 31 9.40 17.86 -4.29
CA ILE A 31 8.07 18.16 -3.73
C ILE A 31 8.10 17.86 -2.24
N LEU A 32 7.50 18.75 -1.47
CA LEU A 32 7.39 18.71 -0.02
C LEU A 32 5.95 18.45 0.39
N ASP A 33 5.77 17.63 1.43
CA ASP A 33 4.49 17.48 2.10
C ASP A 33 4.38 18.51 3.24
N GLU A 34 3.66 19.60 2.97
CA GLU A 34 3.46 20.69 3.92
C GLU A 34 2.50 20.33 5.08
N GLN A 35 1.79 19.19 5.01
CA GLN A 35 0.74 18.84 5.99
C GLN A 35 1.27 18.11 7.23
N HIS A 36 2.41 17.41 7.14
CA HIS A 36 2.87 16.47 8.19
C HIS A 36 4.06 16.98 9.03
N GLY A 37 4.43 18.25 8.87
CA GLY A 37 5.40 18.92 9.72
C GLY A 37 6.76 19.12 9.07
N SER A 38 7.48 20.13 9.56
CA SER A 38 8.68 20.68 8.91
C SER A 38 9.91 19.82 9.24
N ILE A 39 10.23 18.83 8.39
CA ILE A 39 11.60 18.26 8.25
C ILE A 39 12.63 19.39 8.13
N HIS A 40 12.18 20.53 7.61
CA HIS A 40 12.91 21.79 7.51
C HIS A 40 13.49 22.33 8.81
N LYS A 41 13.02 21.86 9.97
CA LYS A 41 13.58 22.29 11.25
C LYS A 41 15.06 21.92 11.37
N TYR A 42 15.50 20.88 10.68
CA TYR A 42 16.86 20.35 10.75
C TYR A 42 17.66 20.60 9.47
N CYS A 43 17.18 21.51 8.62
CA CYS A 43 17.92 21.97 7.45
C CYS A 43 19.06 22.88 7.86
N ASN A 44 20.26 22.58 7.39
CA ASN A 44 21.42 23.44 7.54
C ASN A 44 21.34 24.58 6.51
N ASP A 45 20.48 25.57 6.80
CA ASP A 45 20.28 26.76 5.98
C ASP A 45 21.31 27.81 6.45
N GLY A 46 22.55 27.68 5.98
CA GLY A 46 23.58 28.67 6.29
C GLY A 46 23.18 30.06 5.79
N ASN A 47 22.68 30.93 6.68
CA ASN A 47 22.39 32.35 6.46
C ASN A 47 21.80 32.75 5.08
N THR A 48 20.98 31.92 4.45
CA THR A 48 20.33 32.24 3.17
C THR A 48 18.90 32.73 3.40
N THR A 49 18.72 34.04 3.23
CA THR A 49 17.43 34.76 3.25
C THR A 49 16.65 34.61 1.93
N GLY A 50 16.65 33.41 1.34
CA GLY A 50 15.99 33.09 0.06
C GLY A 50 14.88 32.05 0.21
N ASN A 51 13.81 32.19 -0.59
CA ASN A 51 12.58 31.39 -0.49
C ASN A 51 12.79 29.90 -0.85
N GLY A 52 13.22 29.09 0.14
CA GLY A 52 13.19 27.62 0.13
C GLY A 52 14.11 27.03 1.22
N LYS A 53 13.54 26.39 2.25
CA LYS A 53 14.31 25.73 3.32
C LYS A 53 14.99 24.43 2.80
N CYS A 54 16.20 24.12 3.24
CA CYS A 54 17.12 23.13 2.64
C CYS A 54 17.59 23.47 1.21
N ASP A 55 17.48 24.71 0.74
CA ASP A 55 17.75 25.12 -0.65
C ASP A 55 17.02 24.28 -1.73
N ASN A 56 15.92 23.62 -1.38
CA ASN A 56 15.28 22.59 -2.21
C ASN A 56 16.25 21.46 -2.66
N ASP A 57 17.26 21.15 -1.86
CA ASP A 57 18.21 20.07 -2.12
C ASP A 57 17.78 18.76 -1.46
N TYR A 58 17.71 17.70 -2.28
CA TYR A 58 17.26 16.38 -1.85
C TYR A 58 18.16 15.73 -0.80
N LEU A 59 19.48 15.94 -0.88
CA LEU A 59 20.46 15.33 0.02
C LEU A 59 20.45 16.05 1.38
N LYS A 60 20.30 17.38 1.38
CA LYS A 60 20.06 18.17 2.60
C LYS A 60 18.76 17.75 3.29
N MET A 61 17.70 17.49 2.54
CA MET A 61 16.44 16.97 3.10
C MET A 61 16.58 15.57 3.66
N ALA A 62 17.30 14.68 2.98
CA ALA A 62 17.57 13.34 3.49
C ALA A 62 18.37 13.40 4.82
N SER A 63 19.38 14.26 4.92
CA SER A 63 20.12 14.50 6.17
C SER A 63 19.21 15.04 7.28
N SER A 64 18.40 16.05 6.98
CA SER A 64 17.41 16.59 7.92
C SER A 64 16.41 15.52 8.39
N GLY A 65 16.07 14.60 7.48
CA GLY A 65 15.19 13.48 7.77
C GLY A 65 15.79 12.45 8.71
N VAL A 66 17.09 12.19 8.64
CA VAL A 66 17.78 11.32 9.63
C VAL A 66 17.61 11.89 11.03
N ILE A 67 17.88 13.19 11.22
CA ILE A 67 17.75 13.88 12.52
C ILE A 67 16.29 13.86 13.00
N HIS A 68 15.35 14.14 12.10
CA HIS A 68 13.92 14.10 12.41
C HIS A 68 13.45 12.70 12.83
N LEU A 69 13.85 11.67 12.08
CA LEU A 69 13.49 10.28 12.35
C LEU A 69 14.04 9.84 13.70
N LEU A 70 15.30 10.13 14.01
CA LEU A 70 15.88 9.85 15.33
C LEU A 70 15.10 10.53 16.47
N THR A 71 14.69 11.80 16.27
CA THR A 71 13.88 12.54 17.25
C THR A 71 12.55 11.85 17.53
N ASN A 72 11.86 11.39 16.48
CA ASN A 72 10.54 10.77 16.62
C ASN A 72 10.64 9.35 17.17
N LEU A 73 11.58 8.56 16.67
CA LEU A 73 11.75 7.18 17.12
C LEU A 73 12.22 7.10 18.57
N LYS A 74 12.95 8.10 19.09
CA LYS A 74 13.38 8.10 20.50
C LYS A 74 12.22 8.08 21.48
N LYS A 75 11.04 8.62 21.09
CA LYS A 75 9.82 8.60 21.91
C LYS A 75 9.36 7.18 22.22
N TYR A 76 9.74 6.20 21.40
CA TYR A 76 9.36 4.79 21.57
C TYR A 76 10.27 4.00 22.52
N GLY A 77 11.22 4.65 23.19
CA GLY A 77 12.10 3.97 24.16
C GLY A 77 13.07 2.98 23.51
N LEU A 78 13.32 3.08 22.21
CA LEU A 78 14.29 2.25 21.50
C LEU A 78 15.71 2.47 22.03
N GLU A 79 16.47 1.38 22.08
CA GLU A 79 17.92 1.40 22.29
C GLU A 79 18.61 2.17 21.18
N ASN A 80 19.73 2.82 21.50
CA ASN A 80 20.42 3.70 20.57
C ASN A 80 20.87 2.99 19.29
N ASP A 81 21.32 1.73 19.40
CA ASP A 81 21.70 0.93 18.24
C ASP A 81 20.52 0.68 17.30
N LYS A 82 19.34 0.37 17.84
CA LYS A 82 18.12 0.19 17.03
C LYS A 82 17.71 1.47 16.33
N LEU A 83 17.85 2.62 17.01
CA LEU A 83 17.59 3.92 16.40
C LEU A 83 18.51 4.18 15.21
N ALA A 84 19.81 3.89 15.36
CA ALA A 84 20.78 4.04 14.29
C ALA A 84 20.50 3.08 13.13
N GLU A 85 20.22 1.80 13.41
CA GLU A 85 19.87 0.80 12.40
C GLU A 85 18.69 1.26 11.53
N TYR A 86 17.58 1.69 12.12
CA TYR A 86 16.42 2.17 11.36
C TYR A 86 16.70 3.46 10.58
N ALA A 87 17.43 4.39 11.17
CA ALA A 87 17.76 5.64 10.51
C ALA A 87 18.67 5.42 9.28
N ILE A 88 19.62 4.50 9.38
CA ILE A 88 20.56 4.16 8.31
C ILE A 88 19.87 3.33 7.21
N LEU A 89 19.03 2.36 7.59
CA LEU A 89 18.20 1.61 6.63
C LEU A 89 17.26 2.55 5.86
N TRP A 90 16.59 3.46 6.58
CA TRP A 90 15.72 4.47 5.96
C TRP A 90 16.50 5.39 5.02
N LEU A 91 17.68 5.88 5.42
CA LEU A 91 18.52 6.72 4.56
C LEU A 91 18.95 5.99 3.29
N SER A 92 19.44 4.76 3.41
CA SER A 92 19.82 3.90 2.28
C SER A 92 18.65 3.71 1.31
N TYR A 93 17.49 3.34 1.87
CA TYR A 93 16.26 3.14 1.11
C TYR A 93 15.83 4.44 0.43
N LYS A 94 15.85 5.56 1.15
CA LYS A 94 15.43 6.86 0.64
C LYS A 94 16.28 7.33 -0.53
N LEU A 95 17.60 7.22 -0.42
CA LEU A 95 18.52 7.57 -1.51
C LEU A 95 18.31 6.67 -2.74
N ASN A 96 17.99 5.39 -2.53
CA ASN A 96 17.73 4.41 -3.57
C ASN A 96 16.41 4.63 -4.32
N GLU A 97 15.41 5.28 -3.70
CA GLU A 97 14.18 5.70 -4.40
C GLU A 97 14.45 6.71 -5.52
N ASN A 98 15.60 7.40 -5.49
CA ASN A 98 15.96 8.42 -6.48
C ASN A 98 17.06 7.90 -7.40
N GLN A 99 16.75 7.68 -8.68
CA GLN A 99 17.71 7.17 -9.68
C GLN A 99 19.03 7.98 -9.73
N LYS A 100 18.97 9.29 -9.45
CA LYS A 100 20.18 10.14 -9.40
C LYS A 100 21.14 9.74 -8.27
N TYR A 101 20.62 9.18 -7.18
CA TYR A 101 21.35 8.95 -5.93
C TYR A 101 21.45 7.47 -5.54
N ILE A 102 21.01 6.55 -6.40
CA ILE A 102 21.04 5.10 -6.15
C ILE A 102 22.45 4.55 -5.85
N ASN A 103 23.49 5.16 -6.41
CA ASN A 103 24.89 4.77 -6.22
C ASN A 103 25.62 5.58 -5.14
N THR A 104 24.88 6.34 -4.32
CA THR A 104 25.48 7.18 -3.27
C THR A 104 26.06 6.28 -2.18
N LYS A 105 27.36 6.42 -1.91
CA LYS A 105 28.00 5.75 -0.78
C LYS A 105 27.59 6.44 0.51
N LEU A 106 27.07 5.69 1.48
CA LEU A 106 26.56 6.28 2.73
C LEU A 106 27.65 6.98 3.54
N ASN A 107 28.89 6.46 3.56
CA ASN A 107 29.99 7.15 4.24
C ASN A 107 30.30 8.52 3.59
N ASP A 108 30.28 8.62 2.26
CA ASP A 108 30.48 9.90 1.56
C ASP A 108 29.33 10.87 1.86
N PHE A 109 28.09 10.36 1.86
CA PHE A 109 26.91 11.14 2.25
C PHE A 109 27.01 11.62 3.70
N TYR A 110 27.43 10.74 4.61
CA TYR A 110 27.60 11.05 6.02
C TYR A 110 28.57 12.23 6.22
N ASN A 111 29.77 12.12 5.66
CA ASN A 111 30.80 13.16 5.79
C ASN A 111 30.34 14.49 5.15
N SER A 112 29.56 14.44 4.07
CA SER A 112 29.17 15.63 3.32
C SER A 112 27.92 16.32 3.86
N TYR A 113 26.96 15.57 4.38
CA TYR A 113 25.62 16.06 4.71
C TYR A 113 25.17 15.79 6.15
N ILE A 114 25.68 14.78 6.84
CA ILE A 114 25.29 14.47 8.23
C ILE A 114 26.24 15.14 9.22
N ASP A 115 27.54 14.87 9.11
CA ASP A 115 28.55 15.40 10.05
C ASP A 115 28.67 16.92 9.97
N THR A 116 28.40 17.49 8.79
CA THR A 116 28.37 18.94 8.54
C THR A 116 27.07 19.61 8.94
N ASN A 117 26.01 18.86 9.29
CA ASN A 117 24.72 19.43 9.67
C ASN A 117 24.81 20.04 11.08
N GLU A 118 24.53 21.33 11.22
CA GLU A 118 24.63 22.06 12.50
C GLU A 118 23.79 21.43 13.62
N PHE A 119 22.68 20.77 13.28
CA PHE A 119 21.80 20.12 14.25
C PHE A 119 22.32 18.76 14.74
N TYR A 120 23.29 18.16 14.06
CA TYR A 120 23.76 16.79 14.35
C TYR A 120 24.43 16.67 15.72
N ASN A 121 25.08 17.74 16.18
CA ASN A 121 25.68 17.81 17.52
C ASN A 121 24.67 18.12 18.64
N ASN A 122 23.41 18.44 18.30
CA ASN A 122 22.41 18.78 19.30
C ASN A 122 21.93 17.55 20.08
N ASN A 123 21.44 17.82 21.30
CA ASN A 123 20.84 16.82 22.17
C ASN A 123 19.45 16.39 21.68
N ILE A 124 19.16 15.10 21.80
CA ILE A 124 17.84 14.49 21.54
C ILE A 124 16.97 14.59 22.80
N LYS A 125 16.52 15.81 23.13
CA LYS A 125 15.77 16.19 24.36
C LYS A 125 16.48 15.83 25.68
N ASP A 126 16.62 16.81 26.58
CA ASP A 126 16.93 16.81 28.04
C ASP A 126 17.90 15.78 28.68
N ASN A 127 18.50 14.83 27.95
CA ASN A 127 19.24 13.67 28.47
C ASN A 127 20.65 13.51 27.85
N ASP A 128 21.44 14.60 27.67
CA ASP A 128 22.86 14.61 27.22
C ASP A 128 23.26 13.73 26.00
N LEU A 129 22.29 13.12 25.32
CA LEU A 129 22.48 12.19 24.23
C LEU A 129 22.31 12.95 22.92
N THR A 130 23.37 13.03 22.13
CA THR A 130 23.38 13.72 20.84
C THR A 130 23.01 12.78 19.69
N TYR A 131 22.54 13.33 18.57
CA TYR A 131 22.38 12.55 17.33
C TYR A 131 23.71 11.94 16.89
N LYS A 132 24.79 12.72 17.02
CA LYS A 132 26.16 12.27 16.80
C LYS A 132 26.52 11.00 17.55
N LYS A 133 26.26 10.94 18.86
CA LYS A 133 26.57 9.76 19.66
C LYS A 133 25.82 8.50 19.22
N ILE A 134 24.59 8.64 18.71
CA ILE A 134 23.80 7.49 18.22
C ILE A 134 24.38 6.94 16.93
N ILE A 135 24.62 7.81 15.95
CA ILE A 135 25.05 7.42 14.61
C ILE A 135 26.54 7.05 14.59
N ASP A 136 27.43 7.80 15.25
CA ASP A 136 28.87 7.53 15.27
C ASP A 136 29.19 6.17 15.93
N ASN A 137 28.43 5.78 16.96
CA ASN A 137 28.59 4.47 17.60
C ASN A 137 28.19 3.30 16.69
N ASN A 138 27.44 3.57 15.62
CA ASN A 138 26.99 2.59 14.63
C ASN A 138 27.48 2.97 13.22
N ARG A 139 28.61 3.69 13.14
CA ARG A 139 29.16 4.19 11.87
C ARG A 139 29.56 3.08 10.92
N ASP A 140 29.92 1.92 11.46
CA ASP A 140 30.22 0.70 10.72
C ASP A 140 29.06 0.27 9.79
N LEU A 141 27.81 0.58 10.16
CA LEU A 141 26.65 0.34 9.29
C LEU A 141 26.69 1.19 8.00
N MET A 142 27.24 2.40 8.04
CA MET A 142 27.37 3.28 6.86
C MET A 142 28.53 2.88 5.94
N ASP A 143 29.47 2.07 6.43
CA ASP A 143 30.61 1.55 5.67
C ASP A 143 30.28 0.25 4.91
N ILE A 144 29.06 -0.28 5.06
CA ILE A 144 28.60 -1.44 4.29
C ILE A 144 28.51 -1.07 2.81
N LYS A 145 29.49 -1.55 2.03
CA LYS A 145 29.62 -1.26 0.58
C LYS A 145 28.36 -1.59 -0.25
N GLU A 146 27.60 -2.61 0.16
CA GLU A 146 26.41 -3.09 -0.55
C GLU A 146 25.15 -2.97 0.31
N ILE A 147 25.06 -1.90 1.09
CA ILE A 147 23.87 -1.65 1.93
C ILE A 147 22.58 -1.55 1.12
N SER A 148 22.67 -1.21 -0.17
CA SER A 148 21.53 -1.18 -1.07
C SER A 148 20.83 -2.55 -1.22
N LYS A 149 21.51 -3.66 -0.97
CA LYS A 149 20.89 -5.01 -0.95
C LYS A 149 19.81 -5.15 0.13
N PHE A 150 19.82 -4.32 1.17
CA PHE A 150 18.83 -4.31 2.24
C PHE A 150 17.59 -3.46 1.88
N ASN A 151 17.63 -2.65 0.82
CA ASN A 151 16.57 -1.71 0.49
C ASN A 151 15.27 -2.42 0.10
N ASP A 152 15.34 -3.46 -0.72
CA ASP A 152 14.17 -4.24 -1.14
C ASP A 152 13.46 -4.92 0.04
N PRO A 153 14.13 -5.74 0.88
CA PRO A 153 13.47 -6.37 2.03
C PRO A 153 12.99 -5.34 3.06
N PHE A 154 13.72 -4.25 3.27
CA PHE A 154 13.26 -3.15 4.13
C PHE A 154 12.01 -2.46 3.58
N GLY A 155 11.96 -2.18 2.28
CA GLY A 155 10.80 -1.59 1.60
C GLY A 155 9.57 -2.50 1.64
N ILE A 156 9.76 -3.83 1.56
CA ILE A 156 8.69 -4.81 1.77
C ILE A 156 8.14 -4.73 3.19
N LEU A 157 8.99 -4.71 4.21
CA LEU A 157 8.54 -4.54 5.61
C LEU A 157 7.81 -3.22 5.79
N LEU A 158 8.37 -2.12 5.28
CA LEU A 158 7.75 -0.80 5.33
C LEU A 158 6.33 -0.81 4.73
N THR A 159 6.17 -1.44 3.57
CA THR A 159 4.87 -1.61 2.90
C THR A 159 3.92 -2.46 3.73
N LEU A 160 4.34 -3.65 4.18
CA LEU A 160 3.46 -4.58 4.88
C LEU A 160 3.04 -4.08 6.27
N TYR A 161 3.92 -3.40 6.99
CA TYR A 161 3.59 -2.74 8.26
C TYR A 161 2.63 -1.57 8.06
N TYR A 162 2.78 -0.79 6.99
CA TYR A 162 1.82 0.27 6.66
C TYR A 162 0.44 -0.31 6.34
N VAL A 163 0.39 -1.28 5.43
CA VAL A 163 -0.86 -1.86 4.93
C VAL A 163 -1.66 -2.53 6.04
N ILE A 164 -1.03 -3.32 6.91
CA ILE A 164 -1.76 -3.98 8.00
C ILE A 164 -2.37 -2.98 8.99
N ASN A 165 -1.93 -1.72 8.97
CA ASN A 165 -2.48 -0.66 9.79
C ASN A 165 -3.67 0.04 9.15
N GLN A 166 -3.92 -0.23 7.87
CA GLN A 166 -5.07 0.33 7.19
C GLN A 166 -6.35 -0.38 7.61
N LYS A 167 -7.42 0.41 7.66
CA LYS A 167 -8.77 -0.06 7.99
C LYS A 167 -9.30 -1.07 6.97
N TYR A 168 -8.90 -0.90 5.70
CA TYR A 168 -9.29 -1.76 4.58
C TYR A 168 -8.06 -2.45 4.01
N TRP A 169 -7.61 -3.51 4.67
CA TRP A 169 -6.51 -4.34 4.18
C TRP A 169 -7.03 -5.77 3.96
N LYS A 170 -6.61 -6.38 2.85
CA LYS A 170 -6.88 -7.80 2.56
C LYS A 170 -5.56 -8.52 2.35
N CYS A 171 -5.45 -9.69 2.95
CA CYS A 171 -4.25 -10.52 2.86
C CYS A 171 -3.87 -10.86 1.41
N THR A 172 -4.87 -11.16 0.60
CA THR A 172 -4.71 -11.55 -0.80
C THR A 172 -4.04 -10.46 -1.63
N THR A 173 -4.29 -9.18 -1.34
CA THR A 173 -3.76 -8.03 -2.08
C THR A 173 -2.23 -7.92 -2.02
N TYR A 174 -1.61 -8.41 -0.95
CA TYR A 174 -0.16 -8.33 -0.72
C TYR A 174 0.47 -9.71 -0.47
N SER A 175 -0.23 -10.77 -0.86
CA SER A 175 0.16 -12.16 -0.59
C SER A 175 1.49 -12.58 -1.21
N ASP A 176 1.96 -11.86 -2.23
CA ASP A 176 3.25 -12.08 -2.89
C ASP A 176 4.44 -11.42 -2.17
N TYR A 177 4.21 -10.38 -1.36
CA TYR A 177 5.27 -9.65 -0.66
C TYR A 177 6.01 -10.51 0.39
N PRO A 178 5.32 -11.30 1.24
CA PRO A 178 5.99 -12.18 2.18
C PRO A 178 6.94 -13.18 1.52
N GLN A 179 6.55 -13.77 0.38
CA GLN A 179 7.42 -14.68 -0.37
C GLN A 179 8.62 -13.95 -0.99
N LYS A 180 8.41 -12.73 -1.52
CA LYS A 180 9.49 -11.87 -2.01
C LYS A 180 10.49 -11.54 -0.90
N PHE A 181 10.01 -11.24 0.29
CA PHE A 181 10.87 -10.99 1.45
C PHE A 181 11.72 -12.22 1.77
N VAL A 182 11.12 -13.41 1.86
CA VAL A 182 11.86 -14.66 2.13
C VAL A 182 12.93 -14.91 1.06
N ASN A 183 12.60 -14.72 -0.22
CA ASN A 183 13.57 -14.90 -1.30
C ASN A 183 14.77 -13.94 -1.17
N GLN A 184 14.51 -12.66 -0.89
CA GLN A 184 15.58 -11.66 -0.69
C GLN A 184 16.39 -11.94 0.58
N PHE A 185 15.72 -12.33 1.67
CA PHE A 185 16.37 -12.74 2.91
C PHE A 185 17.32 -13.91 2.70
N ASN A 186 16.94 -14.92 1.90
CA ASN A 186 17.79 -16.07 1.59
C ASN A 186 19.07 -15.66 0.84
N VAL A 187 18.95 -14.71 -0.09
CA VAL A 187 20.12 -14.17 -0.80
C VAL A 187 21.07 -13.48 0.18
N LEU A 188 20.55 -12.66 1.09
CA LEU A 188 21.36 -11.98 2.11
C LEU A 188 21.98 -12.95 3.12
N ASN A 189 21.22 -13.96 3.56
CA ASN A 189 21.66 -14.92 4.56
C ASN A 189 22.80 -15.82 4.06
N ASN A 190 22.83 -16.10 2.75
CA ASN A 190 23.89 -16.87 2.10
C ASN A 190 25.06 -16.01 1.58
N ASP A 191 24.99 -14.68 1.73
CA ASP A 191 26.06 -13.79 1.28
C ASP A 191 27.33 -14.03 2.12
N PRO A 192 28.53 -14.16 1.52
CA PRO A 192 29.79 -14.32 2.25
C PRO A 192 30.07 -13.21 3.27
N LYS A 193 29.42 -12.05 3.15
CA LYS A 193 29.54 -10.93 4.09
C LYS A 193 28.68 -11.11 5.35
N ASN A 194 27.77 -12.08 5.36
CA ASN A 194 27.00 -12.47 6.55
C ASN A 194 27.89 -13.22 7.54
N ILE A 195 28.85 -12.50 8.12
CA ILE A 195 29.75 -12.99 9.16
C ILE A 195 29.15 -12.67 10.53
N GLU A 196 29.27 -13.59 11.48
CA GLU A 196 28.73 -13.43 12.83
C GLU A 196 29.22 -12.13 13.49
N LYS A 197 28.30 -11.38 14.12
CA LYS A 197 28.55 -10.08 14.77
C LYS A 197 28.99 -8.95 13.81
N SER A 198 29.02 -9.17 12.49
CA SER A 198 29.30 -8.10 11.53
C SER A 198 28.14 -7.11 11.42
N SER A 199 28.43 -5.89 10.96
CA SER A 199 27.44 -4.86 10.64
C SER A 199 26.36 -5.36 9.67
N TYR A 200 26.77 -6.17 8.68
CA TYR A 200 25.87 -6.81 7.73
C TYR A 200 24.92 -7.79 8.42
N ASN A 201 25.48 -8.65 9.28
CA ASN A 201 24.70 -9.62 10.05
C ASN A 201 23.74 -8.93 11.03
N LYS A 202 24.16 -7.81 11.65
CA LYS A 202 23.34 -6.97 12.54
C LYS A 202 22.09 -6.45 11.82
N LEU A 203 22.24 -5.86 10.64
CA LEU A 203 21.09 -5.40 9.83
C LEU A 203 20.19 -6.55 9.38
N LEU A 204 20.78 -7.67 8.94
CA LEU A 204 20.00 -8.83 8.50
C LEU A 204 19.18 -9.43 9.65
N SER A 205 19.79 -9.53 10.84
CA SER A 205 19.11 -9.98 12.06
C SER A 205 17.94 -9.06 12.41
N ARG A 206 18.11 -7.73 12.28
CA ARG A 206 17.02 -6.76 12.52
C ARG A 206 15.83 -7.01 11.57
N LEU A 207 16.07 -7.12 10.27
CA LEU A 207 15.00 -7.40 9.31
C LEU A 207 14.34 -8.77 9.57
N SER A 208 15.10 -9.78 10.00
CA SER A 208 14.57 -11.10 10.39
C SER A 208 13.59 -10.99 11.56
N ASP A 209 13.99 -10.28 12.63
CA ASP A 209 13.17 -10.10 13.82
C ASP A 209 11.89 -9.31 13.50
N ASP A 210 12.02 -8.25 12.70
CA ASP A 210 10.89 -7.42 12.28
C ASP A 210 9.90 -8.20 11.41
N TYR A 211 10.38 -9.07 10.52
CA TYR A 211 9.51 -9.96 9.74
C TYR A 211 8.80 -10.99 10.62
N LYS A 212 9.50 -11.60 11.59
CA LYS A 212 8.86 -12.56 12.53
C LYS A 212 7.77 -11.88 13.35
N ASN A 213 8.02 -10.65 13.82
CA ASN A 213 7.00 -9.85 14.50
C ASN A 213 5.83 -9.53 13.57
N LEU A 214 6.09 -9.15 12.33
CA LEU A 214 5.07 -8.88 11.31
C LEU A 214 4.21 -10.12 11.05
N LYS A 215 4.83 -11.27 10.80
CA LYS A 215 4.16 -12.56 10.61
C LYS A 215 3.22 -12.88 11.78
N LYS A 216 3.68 -12.68 13.02
CA LYS A 216 2.84 -12.85 14.21
C LYS A 216 1.63 -11.91 14.20
N ILE A 217 1.83 -10.62 13.92
CA ILE A 217 0.74 -9.63 13.84
C ILE A 217 -0.28 -10.02 12.76
N TYR A 218 0.18 -10.47 11.58
CA TYR A 218 -0.69 -10.92 10.51
C TYR A 218 -1.52 -12.14 10.90
N HIS A 219 -0.87 -13.15 11.50
CA HIS A 219 -1.54 -14.35 11.99
C HIS A 219 -2.59 -14.04 13.07
N ASP A 220 -2.27 -13.14 14.02
CA ASP A 220 -3.19 -12.75 15.09
C ASP A 220 -4.41 -11.97 14.56
N LYS A 221 -4.24 -11.18 13.49
CA LYS A 221 -5.35 -10.47 12.84
C LYS A 221 -6.22 -11.36 11.95
N VAL A 222 -5.60 -12.22 11.13
CA VAL A 222 -6.28 -13.05 10.13
C VAL A 222 -5.60 -14.42 10.07
N LYS A 223 -6.24 -15.44 10.62
CA LYS A 223 -5.70 -16.81 10.67
C LYS A 223 -5.40 -17.43 9.29
N SER A 224 -6.03 -16.95 8.22
CA SER A 224 -5.82 -17.42 6.84
C SER A 224 -4.66 -16.73 6.11
N CYS A 225 -3.99 -15.75 6.74
CA CYS A 225 -2.77 -15.15 6.23
C CYS A 225 -1.57 -16.04 6.56
N ASP A 226 -1.20 -16.94 5.65
CA ASP A 226 0.00 -17.73 5.83
C ASP A 226 1.23 -17.00 5.27
N PHE A 227 2.09 -16.54 6.16
CA PHE A 227 3.38 -15.96 5.80
C PHE A 227 4.43 -17.06 5.80
N PRO A 228 5.24 -17.21 4.75
CA PRO A 228 6.29 -18.23 4.74
C PRO A 228 7.27 -18.03 5.90
N ASP A 229 7.78 -19.14 6.43
CA ASP A 229 8.83 -19.07 7.44
C ASP A 229 10.16 -18.63 6.83
N LEU A 230 10.93 -17.89 7.61
CA LEU A 230 12.32 -17.60 7.28
C LEU A 230 13.17 -18.84 7.59
N PRO A 231 14.18 -19.17 6.76
CA PRO A 231 15.19 -20.11 7.20
C PRO A 231 15.94 -19.55 8.42
N PRO A 232 16.57 -20.43 9.21
CA PRO A 232 17.44 -19.99 10.30
C PRO A 232 18.54 -19.05 9.78
N LEU A 233 18.84 -18.01 10.57
CA LEU A 233 19.98 -17.14 10.29
C LEU A 233 21.26 -17.99 10.44
N SER A 234 22.09 -18.03 9.41
CA SER A 234 23.27 -18.91 9.35
C SER A 234 24.53 -18.12 9.02
N PRO A 235 24.98 -17.22 9.91
CA PRO A 235 26.18 -16.43 9.64
C PRO A 235 27.43 -17.32 9.62
N GLN A 236 28.40 -16.92 8.81
CA GLN A 236 29.74 -17.51 8.81
C GLN A 236 30.45 -17.16 10.12
N LYS A 237 31.15 -18.13 10.73
CA LYS A 237 31.92 -17.88 11.94
C LYS A 237 33.05 -16.91 11.65
N SER A 238 33.22 -15.91 12.51
CA SER A 238 34.38 -15.02 12.46
C SER A 238 35.66 -15.83 12.71
N SER A 239 36.66 -15.68 11.84
CA SER A 239 37.96 -16.33 11.97
C SER A 239 38.86 -15.71 13.07
N VAL A 240 38.34 -14.77 13.87
CA VAL A 240 39.14 -13.94 14.78
C VAL A 240 39.17 -14.45 16.24
N GLU A 241 38.32 -15.40 16.64
CA GLU A 241 38.40 -16.01 17.99
C GLU A 241 39.38 -17.20 18.04
N LYS A 242 40.67 -16.95 17.76
CA LYS A 242 41.79 -17.80 18.22
C LYS A 242 42.99 -16.93 18.61
N SER A 243 42.81 -16.09 19.61
CA SER A 243 43.92 -15.60 20.43
C SER A 243 43.35 -14.81 21.60
N VAL A 244 43.18 -15.47 22.75
CA VAL A 244 43.73 -15.09 24.06
C VAL A 244 43.39 -16.25 25.00
N ASP A 245 44.33 -17.18 25.20
CA ASP A 245 44.68 -17.71 26.54
C ASP A 245 45.77 -18.77 26.42
N SER A 246 47.01 -18.37 26.70
CA SER A 246 47.89 -19.01 27.70
C SER A 246 49.35 -18.58 27.51
N PRO A 247 50.10 -18.36 28.61
CA PRO A 247 51.52 -18.04 28.54
C PRO A 247 52.39 -19.31 28.57
N GLY A 248 53.42 -19.33 27.71
CA GLY A 248 54.73 -19.87 28.07
C GLY A 248 55.10 -21.30 27.66
N LYS A 249 56.25 -21.35 26.96
CA LYS A 249 57.24 -22.43 26.78
C LYS A 249 57.03 -23.49 25.68
N GLY A 250 58.03 -23.53 24.79
CA GLY A 250 58.64 -24.78 24.33
C GLY A 250 58.67 -24.99 22.82
N VAL A 251 59.86 -24.86 22.23
CA VAL A 251 60.24 -25.23 20.86
C VAL A 251 60.28 -26.76 20.71
N GLU A 252 59.70 -27.33 19.64
CA GLU A 252 60.40 -28.23 18.69
C GLU A 252 59.50 -28.67 17.53
N GLN A 253 60.08 -28.74 16.33
CA GLN A 253 59.49 -29.26 15.10
C GLN A 253 59.44 -30.79 15.12
N THR A 254 58.37 -31.40 14.62
CA THR A 254 58.46 -32.73 14.01
C THR A 254 57.39 -32.92 12.93
N LEU A 255 57.86 -33.35 11.76
CA LEU A 255 57.14 -33.84 10.60
C LEU A 255 56.43 -35.16 10.95
N GLY A 256 55.19 -35.40 10.48
CA GLY A 256 54.64 -36.77 10.49
C GLY A 256 53.11 -36.89 10.50
N GLU A 257 52.60 -37.32 9.35
CA GLU A 257 51.48 -38.25 9.14
C GLU A 257 50.02 -37.82 9.40
N SER A 258 49.24 -38.02 8.32
CA SER A 258 47.79 -38.07 8.24
C SER A 258 47.21 -39.18 9.12
N PRO A 259 45.93 -39.08 9.50
CA PRO A 259 45.06 -40.24 9.36
C PRO A 259 43.83 -39.93 8.52
N GLU A 260 43.57 -40.85 7.59
CA GLU A 260 42.30 -41.04 6.92
C GLU A 260 41.14 -41.07 7.92
N GLY A 261 40.12 -40.26 7.66
CA GLY A 261 38.81 -40.33 8.28
C GLY A 261 37.75 -40.27 7.18
N THR A 262 37.25 -41.43 6.80
CA THR A 262 36.23 -41.68 5.78
C THR A 262 34.87 -41.08 6.15
N SER A 263 34.09 -40.75 5.12
CA SER A 263 32.64 -40.46 5.11
C SER A 263 32.27 -39.02 5.50
N SER A 264 31.52 -38.24 4.73
CA SER A 264 30.42 -38.59 3.83
C SER A 264 30.27 -37.54 2.72
N SER A 265 30.10 -38.02 1.49
CA SER A 265 29.70 -37.21 0.34
C SER A 265 28.24 -36.77 0.51
N SER A 266 28.01 -35.51 0.89
CA SER A 266 26.71 -34.86 0.69
C SER A 266 26.75 -34.14 -0.66
N SER A 267 26.02 -34.69 -1.62
CA SER A 267 25.79 -34.11 -2.93
C SER A 267 24.98 -32.82 -2.79
N ILE A 268 25.66 -31.68 -2.76
CA ILE A 268 25.00 -30.39 -2.96
C ILE A 268 24.69 -30.29 -4.46
N LEU A 269 23.41 -30.48 -4.79
CA LEU A 269 22.87 -30.22 -6.11
C LEU A 269 23.10 -28.73 -6.41
N ASN A 270 24.06 -28.43 -7.27
CA ASN A 270 24.32 -27.09 -7.78
C ASN A 270 23.16 -26.66 -8.69
N THR A 271 22.08 -26.13 -8.11
CA THR A 271 21.19 -25.24 -8.85
C THR A 271 21.80 -23.84 -8.76
N VAL A 272 22.75 -23.57 -9.65
CA VAL A 272 23.16 -22.20 -9.98
C VAL A 272 21.93 -21.51 -10.54
N ILE A 273 21.18 -20.80 -9.69
CA ILE A 273 20.20 -19.83 -10.15
C ILE A 273 21.04 -18.71 -10.76
N PRO A 274 20.95 -18.45 -12.08
CA PRO A 274 21.64 -17.32 -12.67
C PRO A 274 21.15 -16.08 -11.94
N GLY A 275 22.09 -15.29 -11.41
CA GLY A 275 21.82 -13.98 -10.83
C GLY A 275 21.26 -13.05 -11.90
N LEU A 276 19.98 -13.22 -12.23
CA LEU A 276 19.18 -12.20 -12.86
C LEU A 276 18.99 -11.12 -11.81
N SER A 277 19.88 -10.14 -11.88
CA SER A 277 19.72 -8.79 -11.35
C SER A 277 18.49 -8.15 -12.00
N ALA A 278 17.31 -8.68 -11.69
CA ALA A 278 16.05 -8.00 -11.89
C ALA A 278 15.95 -6.98 -10.75
N PHE A 279 16.37 -5.75 -11.04
CA PHE A 279 16.00 -4.59 -10.24
C PHE A 279 14.46 -4.50 -10.26
N PHE A 280 13.80 -5.15 -9.32
CA PHE A 280 12.38 -4.97 -9.10
C PHE A 280 12.25 -3.66 -8.34
N ALA A 281 12.15 -2.54 -9.07
CA ALA A 281 11.71 -1.28 -8.51
C ALA A 281 10.35 -1.54 -7.84
N ILE A 282 10.32 -1.64 -6.51
CA ILE A 282 9.08 -1.65 -5.73
C ILE A 282 8.44 -0.29 -5.97
N PRO A 283 7.31 -0.21 -6.70
CA PRO A 283 6.71 1.08 -6.97
C PRO A 283 6.02 1.55 -5.68
N VAL A 284 6.57 2.61 -5.08
CA VAL A 284 6.06 3.25 -3.86
C VAL A 284 4.81 4.05 -4.21
N PHE A 285 3.68 3.37 -4.43
CA PHE A 285 2.39 4.03 -4.71
C PHE A 285 1.49 4.22 -3.48
N LEU A 286 2.02 3.99 -2.28
CA LEU A 286 1.27 4.16 -1.04
C LEU A 286 1.03 5.64 -0.70
N GLY A 287 1.86 6.57 -1.23
CA GLY A 287 1.65 8.01 -1.08
C GLY A 287 0.42 8.55 -1.83
N VAL A 288 0.01 7.90 -2.93
CA VAL A 288 -1.15 8.36 -3.74
C VAL A 288 -2.47 8.04 -3.05
N ALA A 289 -2.59 6.87 -2.40
CA ALA A 289 -3.77 6.52 -1.60
C ALA A 289 -3.93 7.41 -0.36
N TYR A 290 -2.81 7.85 0.25
CA TYR A 290 -2.83 8.79 1.38
C TYR A 290 -3.25 10.21 0.98
N LYS A 291 -2.98 10.61 -0.28
CA LYS A 291 -3.32 11.96 -0.81
C LYS A 291 -4.81 12.18 -1.09
N VAL A 292 -5.64 11.14 -1.02
CA VAL A 292 -7.09 11.28 -1.24
C VAL A 292 -7.79 11.95 -0.04
N ASN A 293 -7.11 12.10 1.09
CA ASN A 293 -7.57 13.01 2.15
C ASN A 293 -6.89 14.38 2.03
N ASN A 294 -7.70 15.36 1.58
CA ASN A 294 -7.68 16.72 2.12
C ASN A 294 -6.60 17.70 1.59
N LYS A 295 -6.69 18.12 0.31
CA LYS A 295 -6.72 19.54 -0.11
C LYS A 295 -6.79 19.67 -1.64
N GLU A 296 -7.75 20.49 -2.07
CA GLU A 296 -8.04 20.93 -3.45
C GLU A 296 -8.71 19.92 -4.40
N LEU A 297 -9.91 19.45 -4.05
CA LEU A 297 -10.96 19.20 -5.05
C LEU A 297 -11.59 20.54 -5.44
N LYS A 298 -10.90 21.34 -6.26
CA LYS A 298 -11.56 22.44 -6.97
C LYS A 298 -12.45 21.83 -8.04
N THR A 299 -13.74 22.15 -7.97
CA THR A 299 -14.78 21.84 -8.94
C THR A 299 -14.25 21.91 -10.37
N ILE A 300 -13.97 20.75 -10.98
CA ILE A 300 -13.72 20.68 -12.43
C ILE A 300 -15.09 20.76 -13.08
N ILE A 301 -15.43 21.95 -13.57
CA ILE A 301 -16.59 22.14 -14.46
C ILE A 301 -16.27 21.37 -15.74
N LEU A 302 -17.02 20.30 -15.97
CA LEU A 302 -16.95 19.40 -17.12
C LEU A 302 -17.19 20.17 -18.42
N TYR A 303 -16.24 20.08 -19.35
CA TYR A 303 -16.51 20.41 -20.76
C TYR A 303 -17.44 19.35 -21.33
N LYS A 304 -18.70 19.75 -21.53
CA LYS A 304 -19.76 19.02 -22.23
C LYS A 304 -19.24 18.51 -23.58
N THR A 305 -19.17 17.20 -23.75
CA THR A 305 -19.30 16.54 -25.05
C THR A 305 -20.43 15.52 -24.96
N SER A 306 -21.22 15.42 -26.01
CA SER A 306 -22.59 14.92 -26.04
C SER A 306 -22.74 13.39 -26.05
N ASN A 307 -21.98 12.67 -25.22
CA ASN A 307 -22.17 11.24 -24.93
C ASN A 307 -21.76 10.98 -23.48
N PRO A 308 -22.46 10.12 -22.69
CA PRO A 308 -21.94 9.65 -21.42
C PRO A 308 -20.57 9.01 -21.64
N ASN A 309 -19.50 9.73 -21.30
CA ASN A 309 -18.19 9.12 -21.30
C ASN A 309 -18.15 8.17 -20.11
N ILE A 310 -18.07 6.85 -20.36
CA ILE A 310 -17.89 5.79 -19.35
C ILE A 310 -16.79 6.17 -18.32
N LYS A 311 -15.81 6.95 -18.76
CA LYS A 311 -14.79 7.58 -17.92
C LYS A 311 -15.35 8.48 -16.82
N ASP A 312 -16.23 9.42 -17.17
CA ASP A 312 -16.81 10.35 -16.21
C ASP A 312 -17.79 9.66 -15.26
N LEU A 313 -18.49 8.64 -15.76
CA LEU A 313 -19.30 7.74 -14.95
C LEU A 313 -18.48 7.08 -13.83
N TYR A 314 -17.38 6.42 -14.20
CA TYR A 314 -16.53 5.73 -13.24
C TYR A 314 -15.80 6.66 -12.28
N LYS A 315 -15.46 7.89 -12.71
CA LYS A 315 -14.97 8.92 -11.79
C LYS A 315 -16.00 9.29 -10.74
N GLU A 316 -17.26 9.44 -11.12
CA GLU A 316 -18.34 9.77 -10.19
C GLU A 316 -18.51 8.66 -9.14
N ILE A 317 -18.48 7.40 -9.58
CA ILE A 317 -18.49 6.21 -8.72
C ILE A 317 -17.32 6.26 -7.71
N PHE A 318 -16.09 6.54 -8.17
CA PHE A 318 -14.95 6.69 -7.27
C PHE A 318 -15.08 7.91 -6.34
N THR A 319 -15.64 9.01 -6.82
CA THR A 319 -15.69 10.27 -6.07
C THR A 319 -16.62 10.16 -4.86
N ILE A 320 -17.76 9.48 -5.00
CA ILE A 320 -18.69 9.22 -3.90
C ILE A 320 -18.05 8.42 -2.76
N ASP A 321 -17.04 7.59 -3.04
CA ASP A 321 -16.29 6.90 -1.99
C ASP A 321 -15.58 7.86 -1.03
N ASN A 322 -15.22 9.05 -1.51
CA ASN A 322 -14.48 10.07 -0.75
C ASN A 322 -15.40 11.06 -0.02
N TYR A 323 -16.72 10.89 -0.14
CA TYR A 323 -17.70 11.79 0.50
C TYR A 323 -17.88 11.51 1.99
N PHE A 324 -17.28 10.43 2.49
CA PHE A 324 -17.36 9.99 3.87
C PHE A 324 -15.98 10.07 4.53
N GLY A 325 -15.93 10.54 5.78
CA GLY A 325 -14.70 10.65 6.55
C GLY A 325 -14.96 10.47 8.05
N GLU A 326 -13.89 10.22 8.79
CA GLU A 326 -13.96 10.18 10.26
C GLU A 326 -13.66 11.57 10.83
N ASP A 327 -14.37 11.93 11.90
CA ASP A 327 -13.99 13.08 12.70
C ASP A 327 -12.91 12.74 13.75
N ASN A 328 -12.52 13.74 14.53
CA ASN A 328 -11.49 13.59 15.55
C ASN A 328 -11.86 12.61 16.68
N THR A 329 -13.10 12.13 16.71
CA THR A 329 -13.60 11.13 17.66
C THR A 329 -13.70 9.73 17.06
N GLY A 330 -13.36 9.57 15.76
CA GLY A 330 -13.50 8.32 15.01
C GLY A 330 -14.93 8.09 14.50
N GLN A 331 -15.83 9.07 14.63
CA GLN A 331 -17.19 8.93 14.12
C GLN A 331 -17.21 9.19 12.61
N LEU A 332 -17.77 8.23 11.87
CA LEU A 332 -18.02 8.36 10.43
C LEU A 332 -19.10 9.42 10.17
N LYS A 333 -18.79 10.39 9.31
CA LYS A 333 -19.70 11.45 8.89
C LYS A 333 -19.49 11.81 7.41
N VAL A 334 -20.44 12.55 6.86
CA VAL A 334 -20.24 13.21 5.57
C VAL A 334 -19.11 14.23 5.69
N ASN A 335 -18.22 14.23 4.71
CA ASN A 335 -17.16 15.21 4.59
C ASN A 335 -17.77 16.60 4.38
N THR A 336 -17.36 17.58 5.19
CA THR A 336 -17.90 18.95 5.17
C THR A 336 -17.70 19.68 3.84
N GLN A 337 -16.84 19.18 2.95
CA GLN A 337 -16.64 19.69 1.59
C GLN A 337 -17.70 19.20 0.59
N HIS A 338 -18.47 18.15 0.94
CA HIS A 338 -19.42 17.47 0.07
C HIS A 338 -20.86 17.57 0.60
N THR A 339 -21.32 18.79 0.90
CA THR A 339 -22.65 19.04 1.49
C THR A 339 -23.82 18.66 0.58
N SER A 340 -23.58 18.37 -0.71
CA SER A 340 -24.62 17.95 -1.66
C SER A 340 -25.27 16.61 -1.28
N ILE A 341 -24.51 15.70 -0.66
CA ILE A 341 -25.02 14.40 -0.21
C ILE A 341 -25.80 14.50 1.11
N ASP A 342 -25.57 15.55 1.92
CA ASP A 342 -26.16 15.70 3.26
C ASP A 342 -27.69 15.63 3.24
N LYS A 343 -28.31 16.17 2.17
CA LYS A 343 -29.76 16.07 1.93
C LYS A 343 -30.25 14.63 2.04
N TYR A 344 -29.54 13.68 1.43
CA TYR A 344 -29.90 12.26 1.42
C TYR A 344 -29.59 11.59 2.76
N CYS A 345 -28.68 12.16 3.54
CA CYS A 345 -28.24 11.69 4.87
C CYS A 345 -29.13 12.11 6.04
N HIS A 346 -29.96 13.15 5.89
CA HIS A 346 -30.72 13.73 7.01
C HIS A 346 -31.87 12.87 7.55
N SER A 347 -32.29 11.83 6.82
CA SER A 347 -33.37 10.92 7.23
C SER A 347 -33.03 10.06 8.47
N TRP A 348 -31.75 9.97 8.86
CA TRP A 348 -31.29 9.04 9.91
C TRP A 348 -30.55 9.72 11.08
N ARG A 349 -30.67 11.04 11.24
CA ARG A 349 -29.97 11.80 12.32
C ARG A 349 -30.34 11.41 13.76
N ASN A 350 -31.23 10.44 13.94
CA ASN A 350 -31.51 9.85 15.23
C ASN A 350 -31.18 8.36 15.18
N SER A 351 -30.29 7.93 16.08
CA SER A 351 -30.21 6.61 16.74
C SER A 351 -28.89 5.84 16.54
N GLY A 352 -28.21 5.59 17.67
CA GLY A 352 -27.28 4.46 17.82
C GLY A 352 -25.84 4.87 18.13
N LYS A 353 -25.43 4.73 19.39
CA LYS A 353 -24.01 4.54 19.71
C LYS A 353 -23.62 3.14 19.22
N GLY A 354 -23.10 3.05 18.00
CA GLY A 354 -22.58 1.81 17.41
C GLY A 354 -21.76 2.11 16.15
N ASN A 355 -20.66 1.38 15.93
CA ASN A 355 -19.73 1.64 14.82
C ASN A 355 -20.33 1.41 13.42
N CYS A 356 -21.39 0.60 13.30
CA CYS A 356 -21.90 0.16 11.99
C CYS A 356 -23.14 0.91 11.50
N ASP A 357 -24.01 1.39 12.39
CA ASP A 357 -25.22 2.12 11.98
C ASP A 357 -24.88 3.39 11.20
N CYS A 358 -23.88 4.15 11.66
CA CYS A 358 -23.38 5.31 10.92
C CYS A 358 -22.84 4.92 9.53
N TYR A 359 -22.11 3.81 9.43
CA TYR A 359 -21.59 3.33 8.15
C TYR A 359 -22.73 2.96 7.18
N PHE A 360 -23.73 2.21 7.65
CA PHE A 360 -24.84 1.76 6.83
C PHE A 360 -25.73 2.92 6.38
N GLN A 361 -25.99 3.89 7.25
CA GLN A 361 -26.69 5.12 6.88
C GLN A 361 -25.94 5.85 5.78
N LEU A 362 -24.63 6.07 5.93
CA LEU A 362 -23.83 6.75 4.91
C LEU A 362 -23.80 5.98 3.57
N ALA A 363 -23.67 4.66 3.60
CA ALA A 363 -23.74 3.82 2.41
C ALA A 363 -25.11 3.93 1.70
N SER A 364 -26.22 3.95 2.45
CA SER A 364 -27.57 4.14 1.90
C SER A 364 -27.71 5.50 1.21
N CYS A 365 -27.17 6.54 1.83
CA CYS A 365 -27.27 7.89 1.28
C CYS A 365 -26.36 8.09 0.07
N GLY A 366 -25.16 7.50 0.11
CA GLY A 366 -24.26 7.41 -1.04
C GLY A 366 -24.90 6.70 -2.21
N PHE A 367 -25.64 5.62 -1.97
CA PHE A 367 -26.35 4.89 -3.02
C PHE A 367 -27.41 5.75 -3.71
N ILE A 368 -28.29 6.43 -2.94
CA ILE A 368 -29.31 7.31 -3.51
C ILE A 368 -28.67 8.47 -4.29
N TYR A 369 -27.62 9.07 -3.73
CA TYR A 369 -26.91 10.17 -4.37
C TYR A 369 -26.17 9.74 -5.65
N LEU A 370 -25.57 8.55 -5.64
CA LEU A 370 -24.95 7.95 -6.83
C LEU A 370 -25.98 7.79 -7.94
N LEU A 371 -27.17 7.25 -7.65
CA LEU A 371 -28.24 7.13 -8.64
C LEU A 371 -28.62 8.49 -9.25
N GLU A 372 -28.76 9.54 -8.44
CA GLU A 372 -29.07 10.89 -8.91
C GLU A 372 -27.97 11.44 -9.83
N ASN A 373 -26.70 11.27 -9.45
CA ASN A 373 -25.58 11.78 -10.23
C ASN A 373 -25.36 10.98 -11.53
N LEU A 374 -25.42 9.65 -11.47
CA LEU A 374 -25.28 8.81 -12.66
C LEU A 374 -26.40 9.09 -13.69
N LYS A 375 -27.59 9.50 -13.24
CA LYS A 375 -28.71 9.79 -14.14
C LYS A 375 -28.45 10.99 -15.06
N LYS A 376 -27.61 11.93 -14.63
CA LYS A 376 -27.22 13.12 -15.41
C LYS A 376 -26.43 12.80 -16.68
N TYR A 377 -25.84 11.60 -16.74
CA TYR A 377 -25.08 11.13 -17.89
C TYR A 377 -25.97 10.55 -18.99
N GLY A 378 -27.29 10.42 -18.79
CA GLY A 378 -28.19 9.91 -19.82
C GLY A 378 -28.08 8.40 -20.04
N LEU A 379 -27.62 7.65 -19.03
CA LEU A 379 -27.69 6.20 -19.02
C LEU A 379 -29.14 5.71 -19.02
N ASP A 380 -29.36 4.57 -19.69
CA ASP A 380 -30.55 3.76 -19.53
C ASP A 380 -30.68 3.28 -18.07
N ASP A 381 -31.91 3.19 -17.59
CA ASP A 381 -32.19 2.88 -16.18
C ASP A 381 -31.61 1.52 -15.75
N ASP A 382 -31.60 0.53 -16.64
CA ASP A 382 -31.05 -0.80 -16.37
C ASP A 382 -29.53 -0.76 -16.18
N LYS A 383 -28.79 -0.01 -17.01
CA LYS A 383 -27.34 0.18 -16.86
C LYS A 383 -26.99 0.99 -15.63
N LEU A 384 -27.76 2.04 -15.36
CA LEU A 384 -27.59 2.85 -14.17
C LEU A 384 -27.78 2.01 -12.90
N ALA A 385 -28.84 1.18 -12.84
CA ALA A 385 -29.07 0.29 -11.72
C ALA A 385 -27.94 -0.74 -11.55
N GLU A 386 -27.43 -1.31 -12.65
CA GLU A 386 -26.32 -2.26 -12.64
C GLU A 386 -25.07 -1.67 -11.96
N TYR A 387 -24.62 -0.48 -12.35
CA TYR A 387 -23.45 0.16 -11.74
C TYR A 387 -23.67 0.55 -10.28
N ALA A 388 -24.85 1.06 -9.94
CA ALA A 388 -25.16 1.42 -8.55
C ALA A 388 -25.19 0.19 -7.63
N ILE A 389 -25.75 -0.93 -8.10
CA ILE A 389 -25.78 -2.19 -7.35
C ILE A 389 -24.37 -2.77 -7.17
N LEU A 390 -23.54 -2.75 -8.21
CA LEU A 390 -22.13 -3.18 -8.11
C LEU A 390 -21.35 -2.32 -7.11
N TRP A 391 -21.56 -1.00 -7.12
CA TRP A 391 -20.98 -0.10 -6.13
C TRP A 391 -21.44 -0.44 -4.71
N LEU A 392 -22.74 -0.68 -4.52
CA LEU A 392 -23.27 -1.06 -3.22
C LEU A 392 -22.70 -2.40 -2.72
N SER A 393 -22.62 -3.41 -3.58
CA SER A 393 -21.96 -4.69 -3.29
C SER A 393 -20.50 -4.49 -2.88
N TYR A 394 -19.76 -3.67 -3.64
CA TYR A 394 -18.37 -3.33 -3.30
C TYR A 394 -18.26 -2.65 -1.94
N LYS A 395 -19.16 -1.71 -1.63
CA LYS A 395 -19.20 -1.05 -0.32
C LYS A 395 -19.43 -2.05 0.81
N LEU A 396 -20.46 -2.87 0.73
CA LEU A 396 -20.76 -3.85 1.79
C LEU A 396 -19.62 -4.87 1.98
N ASN A 397 -18.94 -5.27 0.90
CA ASN A 397 -17.76 -6.14 0.97
C ASN A 397 -16.51 -5.45 1.52
N THR A 398 -16.48 -4.12 1.54
CA THR A 398 -15.41 -3.31 2.13
C THR A 398 -15.88 -2.62 3.40
N ALA A 399 -16.97 -3.08 4.01
CA ALA A 399 -17.46 -2.53 5.27
C ALA A 399 -16.46 -2.75 6.40
N PRO A 400 -16.41 -1.84 7.41
CA PRO A 400 -15.55 -2.00 8.59
C PRO A 400 -15.82 -3.32 9.34
N ASP A 401 -14.82 -3.80 10.08
CA ASP A 401 -14.94 -5.01 10.91
C ASP A 401 -16.14 -4.92 11.87
N GLY A 402 -16.94 -5.99 11.88
CA GLY A 402 -18.19 -6.05 12.64
C GLY A 402 -19.41 -5.45 11.92
N CYS A 403 -19.23 -4.85 10.73
CA CYS A 403 -20.30 -4.23 9.94
C CYS A 403 -20.65 -5.04 8.68
N GLY A 404 -20.49 -6.36 8.72
CA GLY A 404 -20.87 -7.23 7.61
C GLY A 404 -22.39 -7.31 7.45
N MET A 405 -22.89 -6.97 6.26
CA MET A 405 -24.29 -7.11 5.90
C MET A 405 -24.38 -7.54 4.44
N ASN A 406 -25.28 -8.49 4.12
CA ASN A 406 -25.48 -8.89 2.75
C ASN A 406 -26.33 -7.86 2.00
N LEU A 407 -26.20 -7.84 0.67
CA LEU A 407 -26.85 -6.87 -0.21
C LEU A 407 -28.38 -6.80 -0.04
N VAL A 408 -29.06 -7.95 0.04
CA VAL A 408 -30.52 -8.02 0.15
C VAL A 408 -31.03 -7.46 1.47
N ASN A 409 -30.40 -7.86 2.58
CA ASN A 409 -30.74 -7.35 3.91
C ASN A 409 -30.50 -5.84 3.99
N PHE A 410 -29.36 -5.37 3.48
CA PHE A 410 -29.05 -3.94 3.46
C PHE A 410 -30.08 -3.16 2.66
N TYR A 411 -30.47 -3.67 1.50
CA TYR A 411 -31.48 -3.05 0.65
C TYR A 411 -32.82 -2.90 1.40
N THR A 412 -33.33 -3.96 2.01
CA THR A 412 -34.60 -3.91 2.77
C THR A 412 -34.51 -3.06 4.03
N GLU A 413 -33.39 -3.08 4.75
CA GLU A 413 -33.25 -2.37 6.02
C GLU A 413 -32.93 -0.89 5.87
N TYR A 414 -32.12 -0.50 4.87
CA TYR A 414 -31.56 0.85 4.76
C TYR A 414 -31.93 1.57 3.46
N ILE A 415 -32.14 0.86 2.33
CA ILE A 415 -32.50 1.52 1.06
C ILE A 415 -34.01 1.73 0.97
N GLU A 416 -34.81 0.67 1.15
CA GLU A 416 -36.28 0.76 1.04
C GLU A 416 -36.90 1.71 2.08
N LYS A 417 -36.27 1.80 3.26
CA LYS A 417 -36.68 2.69 4.35
C LYS A 417 -36.16 4.12 4.19
N ASN A 418 -35.28 4.39 3.22
CA ASN A 418 -34.82 5.75 2.98
C ASN A 418 -35.96 6.58 2.36
N ASN A 419 -36.35 7.68 3.02
CA ASN A 419 -37.45 8.54 2.57
C ASN A 419 -37.30 9.04 1.12
N TYR A 420 -36.07 9.18 0.63
CA TYR A 420 -35.80 9.62 -0.75
C TYR A 420 -35.98 8.52 -1.80
N TYR A 421 -35.94 7.24 -1.41
CA TYR A 421 -35.91 6.13 -2.37
C TYR A 421 -37.18 6.04 -3.24
N ASN A 422 -38.32 6.44 -2.69
CA ASN A 422 -39.59 6.48 -3.43
C ASN A 422 -39.83 7.83 -4.11
N GLU A 423 -38.95 8.82 -3.92
CA GLU A 423 -39.07 10.11 -4.59
C GLU A 423 -38.66 10.01 -6.07
N LYS A 424 -39.12 11.00 -6.84
CA LYS A 424 -38.71 11.19 -8.23
C LYS A 424 -37.33 11.82 -8.30
N ILE A 425 -36.53 11.41 -9.28
CA ILE A 425 -35.25 12.06 -9.57
C ILE A 425 -35.54 13.41 -10.22
N LYS A 426 -35.00 14.48 -9.64
CA LYS A 426 -35.18 15.83 -10.19
C LYS A 426 -34.59 15.90 -11.61
N ASP A 427 -35.28 16.63 -12.48
CA ASP A 427 -34.90 16.91 -13.88
C ASP A 427 -35.15 15.80 -14.93
N ASN A 428 -35.78 14.66 -14.59
CA ASN A 428 -35.90 13.53 -15.55
C ASN A 428 -37.25 12.79 -15.60
N GLY A 429 -38.37 13.48 -15.36
CA GLY A 429 -39.72 12.94 -15.59
C GLY A 429 -40.37 12.25 -14.38
N SER A 430 -41.07 11.13 -14.59
CA SER A 430 -41.83 10.40 -13.56
C SER A 430 -41.06 9.29 -12.84
N THR A 431 -39.83 9.00 -13.24
CA THR A 431 -39.02 7.88 -12.73
C THR A 431 -38.55 8.12 -11.30
N THR A 432 -38.75 7.13 -10.44
CA THR A 432 -38.28 7.10 -9.05
C THR A 432 -37.00 6.29 -8.91
N TYR A 433 -36.23 6.48 -7.84
CA TYR A 433 -35.04 5.64 -7.58
C TYR A 433 -35.41 4.16 -7.50
N LYS A 434 -36.53 3.85 -6.84
CA LYS A 434 -37.12 2.51 -6.84
C LYS A 434 -37.42 1.98 -8.23
N GLY A 435 -38.01 2.80 -9.11
CA GLY A 435 -38.32 2.40 -10.48
C GLY A 435 -37.09 2.01 -11.30
N ILE A 436 -35.94 2.61 -11.01
CA ILE A 436 -34.66 2.27 -11.64
C ILE A 436 -34.15 0.93 -11.11
N ILE A 437 -34.08 0.76 -9.79
CA ILE A 437 -33.59 -0.50 -9.19
C ILE A 437 -34.49 -1.68 -9.54
N ASP A 438 -35.81 -1.47 -9.66
CA ASP A 438 -36.74 -2.51 -10.09
C ASP A 438 -36.40 -3.08 -11.49
N LYS A 439 -35.66 -2.35 -12.35
CA LYS A 439 -35.17 -2.85 -13.65
C LYS A 439 -34.06 -3.90 -13.53
N LYS A 440 -33.32 -3.92 -12.41
CA LYS A 440 -32.24 -4.87 -12.10
C LYS A 440 -32.47 -5.52 -10.73
N LYS A 441 -33.73 -5.79 -10.40
CA LYS A 441 -34.13 -6.36 -9.11
C LYS A 441 -33.52 -7.75 -8.89
N ASP A 442 -33.37 -8.51 -9.97
CA ASP A 442 -32.69 -9.79 -10.00
C ASP A 442 -31.21 -9.68 -9.60
N LEU A 443 -30.49 -8.64 -10.07
CA LEU A 443 -29.13 -8.34 -9.66
C LEU A 443 -29.06 -7.91 -8.18
N MET A 444 -30.00 -7.10 -7.70
CA MET A 444 -30.08 -6.73 -6.27
C MET A 444 -30.30 -7.94 -5.36
N ASN A 445 -30.98 -8.98 -5.87
CA ASN A 445 -31.23 -10.24 -5.18
C ASN A 445 -30.17 -11.32 -5.44
N MET A 446 -29.09 -11.01 -6.16
CA MET A 446 -28.03 -11.96 -6.45
C MET A 446 -27.36 -12.43 -5.16
N ASN A 447 -26.93 -13.69 -5.14
CA ASN A 447 -26.24 -14.25 -3.98
C ASN A 447 -24.99 -13.42 -3.67
N ASN A 448 -24.83 -13.02 -2.40
CA ASN A 448 -23.75 -12.14 -1.97
C ASN A 448 -22.35 -12.70 -2.32
N ASN A 449 -22.15 -14.02 -2.21
CA ASN A 449 -20.89 -14.68 -2.54
C ASN A 449 -20.61 -14.72 -4.04
N GLU A 450 -21.64 -14.56 -4.88
CA GLU A 450 -21.48 -14.52 -6.34
C GLU A 450 -21.21 -13.10 -6.82
N ILE A 451 -22.01 -12.12 -6.37
CA ILE A 451 -21.81 -10.73 -6.76
C ILE A 451 -20.50 -10.16 -6.18
N SER A 452 -20.08 -10.60 -4.98
CA SER A 452 -18.84 -10.11 -4.37
C SER A 452 -17.58 -10.48 -5.14
N LYS A 453 -17.64 -11.53 -5.99
CA LYS A 453 -16.52 -11.94 -6.84
C LYS A 453 -16.11 -10.85 -7.84
N PHE A 454 -17.03 -9.96 -8.20
CA PHE A 454 -16.76 -8.86 -9.12
C PHE A 454 -16.14 -7.63 -8.45
N ASN A 455 -16.13 -7.55 -7.12
CA ASN A 455 -15.80 -6.32 -6.40
C ASN A 455 -14.37 -5.84 -6.66
N ASP A 456 -13.38 -6.74 -6.70
CA ASP A 456 -11.98 -6.35 -6.91
C ASP A 456 -11.77 -5.87 -8.36
N MET A 457 -12.46 -6.49 -9.32
CA MET A 457 -12.42 -6.10 -10.74
C MET A 457 -13.14 -4.77 -10.99
N PHE A 458 -14.30 -4.56 -10.35
CA PHE A 458 -15.05 -3.31 -10.38
C PHE A 458 -14.27 -2.14 -9.75
N TYR A 459 -13.68 -2.36 -8.58
CA TYR A 459 -12.77 -1.40 -7.93
C TYR A 459 -11.64 -0.98 -8.85
N THR A 460 -10.99 -1.96 -9.48
CA THR A 460 -9.90 -1.72 -10.40
C THR A 460 -10.31 -0.79 -11.54
N LEU A 461 -11.50 -0.98 -12.13
CA LEU A 461 -12.00 -0.09 -13.18
C LEU A 461 -12.20 1.33 -12.69
N PHE A 462 -13.01 1.53 -11.64
CA PHE A 462 -13.36 2.90 -11.23
C PHE A 462 -12.14 3.66 -10.73
N PHE A 463 -11.19 2.97 -10.08
CA PHE A 463 -9.92 3.55 -9.69
C PHE A 463 -9.08 3.93 -10.92
N SER A 464 -8.93 3.01 -11.89
CA SER A 464 -8.18 3.27 -13.11
C SER A 464 -8.75 4.43 -13.94
N TYR A 465 -10.07 4.57 -14.02
CA TYR A 465 -10.72 5.69 -14.69
C TYR A 465 -10.53 7.02 -13.96
N PHE A 466 -10.54 7.00 -12.63
CA PHE A 466 -10.27 8.17 -11.82
C PHE A 466 -8.86 8.71 -12.02
N VAL A 467 -7.86 7.84 -11.98
CA VAL A 467 -6.44 8.22 -12.00
C VAL A 467 -5.90 8.63 -13.38
N ILE A 468 -6.55 8.21 -14.48
CA ILE A 468 -6.16 8.57 -15.87
C ILE A 468 -6.07 10.09 -16.09
N ASP A 469 -6.89 10.87 -15.39
CA ASP A 469 -6.98 12.33 -15.53
C ASP A 469 -6.18 13.11 -14.50
N TYR A 470 -5.44 12.39 -13.66
CA TYR A 470 -4.46 13.03 -12.83
C TYR A 470 -3.36 13.61 -13.72
N ASN A 471 -2.96 14.87 -13.46
CA ASN A 471 -1.94 15.58 -14.24
C ASN A 471 -0.58 14.85 -14.29
N ASN A 472 -0.43 13.84 -13.41
CA ASN A 472 0.74 13.03 -13.18
C ASN A 472 0.46 11.53 -13.47
N PHE A 473 -0.27 11.24 -14.55
CA PHE A 473 -0.57 9.87 -14.95
C PHE A 473 0.62 9.25 -15.70
N GLU A 474 1.25 8.23 -15.10
CA GLU A 474 2.33 7.45 -15.73
C GLU A 474 1.90 6.01 -15.98
N CYS A 475 2.13 5.49 -17.20
CA CYS A 475 1.72 4.15 -17.61
C CYS A 475 2.22 3.05 -16.66
N ALA A 476 3.50 3.12 -16.26
CA ALA A 476 4.13 2.14 -15.39
C ALA A 476 3.43 2.02 -14.04
N SER A 477 2.89 3.13 -13.53
CA SER A 477 2.21 3.22 -12.25
C SER A 477 0.88 2.47 -12.23
N TYR A 478 0.22 2.41 -13.39
CA TYR A 478 -1.14 1.87 -13.49
C TYR A 478 -1.23 0.55 -14.26
N LEU A 479 -0.14 0.11 -14.89
CA LEU A 479 -0.03 -1.20 -15.54
C LEU A 479 -0.34 -2.35 -14.55
N LYS A 480 0.01 -2.19 -13.27
CA LYS A 480 -0.30 -3.19 -12.22
C LYS A 480 -1.81 -3.40 -12.05
N PHE A 481 -2.60 -2.32 -12.05
CA PHE A 481 -4.06 -2.40 -11.92
C PHE A 481 -4.68 -3.05 -13.16
N ALA A 482 -4.23 -2.67 -14.36
CA ALA A 482 -4.67 -3.33 -15.59
C ALA A 482 -4.36 -4.84 -15.59
N ASN A 483 -3.15 -5.23 -15.16
CA ASN A 483 -2.78 -6.65 -15.03
C ASN A 483 -3.60 -7.38 -13.97
N GLN A 484 -3.96 -6.72 -12.87
CA GLN A 484 -4.87 -7.29 -11.87
C GLN A 484 -6.27 -7.52 -12.45
N PHE A 485 -6.81 -6.56 -13.21
CA PHE A 485 -8.07 -6.74 -13.92
C PHE A 485 -8.04 -7.98 -14.81
N VAL A 486 -6.99 -8.14 -15.63
CA VAL A 486 -6.83 -9.30 -16.53
C VAL A 486 -6.82 -10.62 -15.77
N LYS A 487 -6.15 -10.66 -14.62
CA LYS A 487 -6.11 -11.85 -13.75
C LYS A 487 -7.51 -12.18 -13.19
N TYR A 488 -8.20 -11.21 -12.61
CA TYR A 488 -9.56 -11.44 -12.08
C TYR A 488 -10.53 -11.84 -13.19
N PHE A 489 -10.43 -11.21 -14.36
CA PHE A 489 -11.23 -11.57 -15.51
C PHE A 489 -11.01 -13.03 -15.92
N GLN A 490 -9.76 -13.50 -15.99
CA GLN A 490 -9.43 -14.90 -16.28
C GLN A 490 -10.06 -15.88 -15.28
N GLU A 491 -9.97 -15.57 -13.99
CA GLU A 491 -10.56 -16.39 -12.92
C GLU A 491 -12.08 -16.48 -13.08
N LEU A 492 -12.77 -15.34 -13.25
CA LEU A 492 -14.23 -15.30 -13.40
C LEU A 492 -14.71 -15.87 -14.73
N ASN A 493 -13.93 -15.76 -15.81
CA ASN A 493 -14.25 -16.36 -17.11
C ASN A 493 -14.27 -17.89 -17.04
N ASN A 494 -13.49 -18.49 -16.13
CA ASN A 494 -13.45 -19.95 -15.90
C ASN A 494 -14.44 -20.44 -14.82
N ASP A 495 -15.08 -19.54 -14.09
CA ASP A 495 -15.99 -19.85 -12.98
C ASP A 495 -17.16 -20.75 -13.42
N SER A 496 -17.65 -21.61 -12.53
CA SER A 496 -18.83 -22.46 -12.78
C SER A 496 -20.07 -21.64 -13.12
N ASN A 497 -20.17 -20.43 -12.56
CA ASN A 497 -21.33 -19.56 -12.71
C ASN A 497 -21.30 -18.75 -14.01
N ASN A 498 -20.20 -18.74 -14.77
CA ASN A 498 -20.10 -18.08 -16.07
C ASN A 498 -20.85 -18.88 -17.16
N ILE A 499 -22.16 -18.98 -17.01
CA ILE A 499 -23.09 -19.62 -17.96
C ILE A 499 -23.61 -18.56 -18.91
N LYS A 500 -23.71 -18.87 -20.20
CA LYS A 500 -24.17 -17.94 -21.22
C LYS A 500 -25.53 -17.34 -20.82
N ASP A 501 -25.65 -16.03 -20.98
CA ASP A 501 -26.85 -15.23 -20.69
C ASP A 501 -27.25 -15.16 -19.20
N SER A 502 -26.52 -15.83 -18.29
CA SER A 502 -26.72 -15.68 -16.84
C SER A 502 -26.35 -14.28 -16.35
N LEU A 503 -26.89 -13.86 -15.19
CA LEU A 503 -26.53 -12.58 -14.57
C LEU A 503 -25.03 -12.44 -14.34
N PHE A 504 -24.37 -13.51 -13.90
CA PHE A 504 -22.92 -13.55 -13.73
C PHE A 504 -22.19 -13.24 -15.04
N ASN A 505 -22.60 -13.88 -16.14
CA ASN A 505 -22.01 -13.64 -17.46
C ASN A 505 -22.31 -12.22 -17.98
N GLN A 506 -23.50 -11.68 -17.72
CA GLN A 506 -23.87 -10.31 -18.10
C GLN A 506 -23.00 -9.27 -17.39
N ILE A 507 -22.80 -9.40 -16.07
CA ILE A 507 -21.90 -8.51 -15.30
C ILE A 507 -20.48 -8.61 -15.84
N LEU A 508 -19.97 -9.83 -16.05
CA LEU A 508 -18.63 -10.07 -16.58
C LEU A 508 -18.46 -9.43 -17.97
N SER A 509 -19.49 -9.53 -18.82
CA SER A 509 -19.50 -8.90 -20.14
C SER A 509 -19.51 -7.38 -20.06
N THR A 510 -20.26 -6.77 -19.13
CA THR A 510 -20.25 -5.31 -18.92
C THR A 510 -18.86 -4.84 -18.53
N LEU A 511 -18.26 -5.43 -17.49
CA LEU A 511 -16.96 -5.02 -16.99
C LEU A 511 -15.84 -5.28 -18.01
N SER A 512 -15.96 -6.34 -18.82
CA SER A 512 -15.08 -6.60 -19.97
C SER A 512 -15.13 -5.48 -21.00
N ASN A 513 -16.33 -5.02 -21.37
CA ASN A 513 -16.50 -3.95 -22.34
C ASN A 513 -15.94 -2.63 -21.79
N ASP A 514 -16.17 -2.35 -20.51
CA ASP A 514 -15.61 -1.18 -19.83
C ASP A 514 -14.09 -1.22 -19.79
N TYR A 515 -13.48 -2.38 -19.52
CA TYR A 515 -12.03 -2.53 -19.61
C TYR A 515 -11.50 -2.30 -21.02
N ASN A 516 -12.19 -2.76 -22.06
CA ASN A 516 -11.78 -2.48 -23.45
C ASN A 516 -11.85 -0.97 -23.76
N ASN A 517 -12.84 -0.26 -23.23
CA ASN A 517 -12.90 1.20 -23.34
C ASN A 517 -11.72 1.85 -22.58
N LEU A 518 -11.40 1.36 -21.38
CA LEU A 518 -10.24 1.80 -20.60
C LEU A 518 -8.94 1.57 -21.38
N LYS A 519 -8.76 0.40 -21.98
CA LYS A 519 -7.61 0.04 -22.81
C LYS A 519 -7.40 1.03 -23.95
N ASN A 520 -8.45 1.39 -24.68
CA ASN A 520 -8.36 2.40 -25.74
C ASN A 520 -7.90 3.77 -25.20
N ILE A 521 -8.31 4.14 -23.98
CA ILE A 521 -7.85 5.39 -23.34
C ILE A 521 -6.36 5.31 -22.96
N TYR A 522 -5.89 4.16 -22.47
CA TYR A 522 -4.48 3.92 -22.18
C TYR A 522 -3.63 3.95 -23.46
N GLU A 523 -4.11 3.34 -24.55
CA GLU A 523 -3.43 3.38 -25.86
C GLU A 523 -3.29 4.80 -26.39
N ASN A 524 -4.34 5.62 -26.28
CA ASN A 524 -4.29 7.05 -26.63
C ASN A 524 -3.27 7.83 -25.79
N LYS A 525 -2.94 7.35 -24.59
CA LYS A 525 -1.88 7.90 -23.72
C LYS A 525 -0.52 7.22 -23.91
N SER A 526 -0.34 6.44 -24.99
CA SER A 526 0.88 5.67 -25.28
C SER A 526 1.24 4.65 -24.19
N CYS A 527 0.23 4.12 -23.49
CA CYS A 527 0.38 3.02 -22.55
C CYS A 527 -0.08 1.72 -23.18
N GLU A 528 0.76 0.69 -23.14
CA GLU A 528 0.37 -0.66 -23.54
C GLU A 528 -0.07 -1.44 -22.30
N ILE A 529 -1.35 -1.79 -22.24
CA ILE A 529 -1.91 -2.66 -21.18
C ILE A 529 -2.34 -4.00 -21.76
N SER A 530 -2.19 -5.04 -20.95
CA SER A 530 -2.48 -6.43 -21.34
C SER A 530 -3.93 -6.58 -21.82
N PRO A 531 -4.17 -7.24 -22.97
CA PRO A 531 -5.53 -7.56 -23.38
C PRO A 531 -6.15 -8.60 -22.45
N ILE A 532 -7.47 -8.55 -22.29
CA ILE A 532 -8.22 -9.64 -21.67
C ILE A 532 -8.45 -10.78 -22.67
N PRO A 533 -8.49 -12.04 -22.22
CA PRO A 533 -8.87 -13.15 -23.09
C PRO A 533 -10.32 -13.01 -23.56
N LYS A 534 -10.67 -13.74 -24.62
CA LYS A 534 -12.04 -13.77 -25.12
C LYS A 534 -12.98 -14.33 -24.04
N LEU A 535 -14.11 -13.66 -23.83
CA LEU A 535 -15.19 -14.14 -22.97
C LEU A 535 -15.71 -15.49 -23.52
N ASN A 536 -15.71 -16.53 -22.68
CA ASN A 536 -16.04 -17.90 -23.07
C ASN A 536 -17.03 -18.52 -22.09
N PRO A 537 -18.30 -18.10 -22.11
CA PRO A 537 -19.30 -18.64 -21.21
C PRO A 537 -19.63 -20.09 -21.53
N LYS A 538 -19.92 -20.87 -20.48
CA LYS A 538 -20.40 -22.25 -20.59
C LYS A 538 -21.80 -22.25 -21.19
N SER A 539 -22.09 -23.23 -22.04
CA SER A 539 -23.46 -23.41 -22.54
C SER A 539 -24.43 -23.66 -21.38
N PRO A 540 -25.67 -23.16 -21.45
CA PRO A 540 -26.71 -23.54 -20.50
C PRO A 540 -26.85 -25.07 -20.51
N VAL A 541 -26.99 -25.69 -19.34
CA VAL A 541 -27.32 -27.10 -19.27
C VAL A 541 -28.76 -27.23 -19.77
N GLU A 542 -28.95 -27.76 -20.99
CA GLU A 542 -30.26 -28.21 -21.42
C GLU A 542 -30.64 -29.39 -20.54
N ASN A 543 -31.56 -29.16 -19.58
CA ASN A 543 -32.31 -30.26 -19.00
C ASN A 543 -33.15 -30.85 -20.14
N SER A 544 -32.58 -31.80 -20.87
CA SER A 544 -33.35 -32.74 -21.69
C SER A 544 -34.37 -33.40 -20.76
N GLY A 545 -35.65 -33.13 -21.04
CA GLY A 545 -36.75 -33.39 -20.12
C GLY A 545 -36.86 -34.83 -19.65
N GLN A 546 -37.35 -34.98 -18.42
CA GLN A 546 -38.09 -36.16 -17.96
C GLN A 546 -39.55 -35.77 -17.75
#